data_AF-A0A956EFU5-F1
#
_entry.id   AF-A0A956EFU5-F1
#
_cell.length_a   1.000
_cell.length_b   1.000
_cell.length_c   1.000
_cell.angle_alpha   90.00
_cell.angle_beta   90.00
_cell.angle_gamma   90.00
#
_symmetry.space_group_name_H-M   'P 1'
#
loop_
_entity.id
_entity.type
_entity.pdbx_description
1 polymer ?
#
loop_
_entity_poly.entity_id
_entity_poly.type
_entity_poly.pdbx_seq_one_letter_code
_entity_poly.pdbx_strand_id
1 'polypeptide(L)'
;MLAPARIVLQQASLTNAALGHENLGPLSEAHGFISARPPIVDLPPPFDAWTEAAAALPELCDTLRLRRALDALPRLEPSPERLPDRYLMRAASVIGLLVQAYYNIETIPPAREPAALVDAWRTLAWRLDRPRWTMSTNDFVFHNWRLVDPGDPDPMRVENLRLLTSV
;
A
#
# COMPACT_ATOMS: atom_id res chain seq x y z
N MET A 1 -9.72 -31.41 -20.41
CA MET A 1 -8.44 -30.66 -20.41
C MET A 1 -8.72 -29.29 -19.82
N LEU A 2 -7.97 -28.82 -18.83
CA LEU A 2 -8.15 -27.47 -18.29
C LEU A 2 -7.66 -26.44 -19.31
N ALA A 3 -8.37 -25.32 -19.44
CA ALA A 3 -7.92 -24.22 -20.28
C ALA A 3 -6.60 -23.64 -19.72
N PRO A 4 -5.64 -23.21 -20.56
CA PRO A 4 -4.36 -22.65 -20.11
C PRO A 4 -4.51 -21.51 -19.10
N ALA A 5 -5.48 -20.62 -19.28
CA ALA A 5 -5.76 -19.53 -18.35
C ALA A 5 -6.14 -20.03 -16.94
N ARG A 6 -6.86 -21.15 -16.84
CA ARG A 6 -7.26 -21.73 -15.55
C ARG A 6 -6.06 -22.33 -14.80
N ILE A 7 -5.07 -22.86 -15.53
CA ILE A 7 -3.81 -23.35 -14.95
C ILE A 7 -3.03 -22.19 -14.31
N VAL A 8 -2.86 -21.10 -15.04
CA VAL A 8 -2.14 -19.91 -14.55
C VAL A 8 -2.85 -19.30 -13.33
N LEU A 9 -4.18 -19.19 -13.39
CA LEU A 9 -4.99 -18.67 -12.27
C LEU A 9 -4.81 -19.50 -11.00
N GLN A 10 -4.84 -20.83 -11.13
CA GLN A 10 -4.63 -21.75 -10.02
C GLN A 10 -3.21 -21.65 -9.46
N GLN A 11 -2.20 -21.59 -10.34
CA GLN A 11 -0.80 -21.44 -9.93
C GLN A 11 -0.55 -20.14 -9.18
N ALA A 12 -1.10 -19.02 -9.64
CA ALA A 12 -1.00 -17.74 -8.96
C ALA A 12 -1.65 -17.78 -7.56
N SER A 13 -2.86 -18.35 -7.48
CA SER A 13 -3.57 -18.51 -6.20
C SER A 13 -2.80 -19.38 -5.20
N LEU A 14 -2.26 -20.52 -5.65
CA LEU A 14 -1.44 -21.41 -4.82
C LEU A 14 -0.13 -20.75 -4.38
N THR A 15 0.51 -19.99 -5.27
CA THR A 15 1.76 -19.27 -4.96
C THR A 15 1.52 -18.20 -3.89
N ASN A 16 0.47 -17.38 -4.05
CA ASN A 16 0.11 -16.35 -3.06
C ASN A 16 -0.28 -16.96 -1.70
N ALA A 17 -0.94 -18.12 -1.70
CA ALA A 17 -1.25 -18.85 -0.48
C ALA A 17 0.02 -19.38 0.21
N ALA A 18 0.93 -19.99 -0.54
CA ALA A 18 2.19 -20.53 -0.01
C ALA A 18 3.12 -19.45 0.56
N LEU A 19 3.17 -18.28 -0.09
CA LEU A 19 3.95 -17.13 0.37
C LEU A 19 3.31 -16.41 1.57
N GLY A 20 2.00 -16.59 1.78
CA GLY A 20 1.27 -15.86 2.81
C GLY A 20 1.10 -14.36 2.51
N HIS A 21 1.40 -13.90 1.30
CA HIS A 21 1.22 -12.53 0.81
C HIS A 21 1.06 -12.49 -0.72
N GLU A 22 0.69 -11.34 -1.28
CA GLU A 22 0.37 -11.17 -2.71
C GLU A 22 1.36 -10.23 -3.44
N ASN A 23 2.59 -10.12 -2.93
CA ASN A 23 3.62 -9.21 -3.45
C ASN A 23 3.93 -9.38 -4.95
N LEU A 24 3.70 -10.57 -5.51
CA LEU A 24 3.87 -10.87 -6.95
C LEU A 24 2.66 -10.43 -7.81
N GLY A 25 1.64 -9.86 -7.19
CA GLY A 25 0.37 -9.49 -7.81
C GLY A 25 -0.79 -10.34 -7.27
N PRO A 26 -1.86 -9.72 -6.76
CA PRO A 26 -3.08 -10.43 -6.42
C PRO A 26 -3.74 -10.97 -7.70
N LEU A 27 -4.08 -12.24 -7.69
CA LEU A 27 -4.82 -12.88 -8.77
C LEU A 27 -5.60 -14.09 -8.23
N SER A 28 -6.93 -14.03 -8.27
CA SER A 28 -7.80 -15.14 -7.86
C SER A 28 -9.10 -15.18 -8.66
N GLU A 29 -9.76 -16.34 -8.67
CA GLU A 29 -11.07 -16.52 -9.34
C GLU A 29 -12.15 -15.63 -8.69
N ALA A 30 -12.14 -15.51 -7.36
CA ALA A 30 -13.16 -14.78 -6.61
C ALA A 30 -12.94 -13.25 -6.58
N HIS A 31 -11.70 -12.78 -6.58
CA HIS A 31 -11.38 -11.35 -6.40
C HIS A 31 -10.72 -10.70 -7.63
N GLY A 32 -10.47 -11.47 -8.69
CA GLY A 32 -9.74 -10.97 -9.87
C GLY A 32 -8.37 -10.45 -9.45
N PHE A 33 -8.12 -9.16 -9.73
CA PHE A 33 -6.89 -8.44 -9.37
C PHE A 33 -6.96 -7.68 -8.04
N ILE A 34 -8.05 -7.82 -7.28
CA ILE A 34 -8.14 -7.28 -5.92
C ILE A 34 -7.50 -8.29 -4.97
N SER A 35 -6.84 -7.79 -3.92
CA SER A 35 -6.32 -8.65 -2.87
C SER A 35 -7.38 -9.60 -2.32
N ALA A 36 -7.08 -10.91 -2.27
CA ALA A 36 -8.04 -11.92 -1.82
C ALA A 36 -8.23 -11.91 -0.29
N ARG A 37 -7.35 -11.19 0.43
CA ARG A 37 -7.42 -10.97 1.86
C ARG A 37 -7.55 -9.47 2.13
N PRO A 38 -8.27 -9.07 3.19
CA PRO A 38 -8.27 -7.69 3.64
C PRO A 38 -6.83 -7.18 3.78
N PRO A 39 -6.50 -6.03 3.18
CA PRO A 39 -5.19 -5.41 3.34
C PRO A 39 -4.85 -5.20 4.81
N ILE A 40 -3.56 -5.33 5.12
CA ILE A 40 -3.06 -5.06 6.48
C ILE A 40 -3.26 -3.58 6.79
N VAL A 41 -3.85 -3.28 7.95
CA VAL A 41 -4.13 -1.90 8.37
C VAL A 41 -2.86 -1.22 8.86
N ASP A 42 -2.20 -1.82 9.85
CA ASP A 42 -1.09 -1.24 10.58
C ASP A 42 0.25 -1.88 10.20
N LEU A 43 1.29 -1.05 10.17
CA LEU A 43 2.67 -1.50 10.07
C LEU A 43 3.23 -1.75 11.47
N PRO A 44 4.17 -2.69 11.65
CA PRO A 44 4.80 -2.90 12.95
C PRO A 44 5.75 -1.72 13.29
N PRO A 45 5.97 -1.41 14.57
CA PRO A 45 7.01 -0.47 14.96
C PRO A 45 8.38 -0.85 14.38
N PRO A 46 9.21 0.10 13.93
CA PRO A 46 8.97 1.56 13.92
C PRO A 46 8.23 2.07 12.67
N PHE A 47 7.76 1.19 11.79
CA PHE A 47 7.15 1.56 10.51
C PHE A 47 5.70 2.03 10.62
N ASP A 48 5.08 1.86 11.79
CA ASP A 48 3.80 2.46 12.17
C ASP A 48 3.77 3.98 11.99
N ALA A 49 4.91 4.65 12.17
CA ALA A 49 5.06 6.10 11.90
C ALA A 49 4.59 6.50 10.48
N TRP A 50 4.70 5.60 9.49
CA TRP A 50 4.20 5.87 8.14
C TRP A 50 2.67 5.79 8.07
N THR A 51 2.06 4.78 8.71
CA THR A 51 0.60 4.65 8.76
C THR A 51 -0.05 5.75 9.59
N GLU A 52 0.61 6.20 10.66
CA GLU A 52 0.17 7.35 11.46
C GLU A 52 0.18 8.65 10.64
N ALA A 53 1.28 8.92 9.92
CA ALA A 53 1.34 10.08 9.03
C ALA A 53 0.30 10.03 7.91
N ALA A 54 0.02 8.84 7.39
CA ALA A 54 -1.02 8.66 6.38
C ALA A 54 -2.43 8.89 6.93
N ALA A 55 -2.70 8.48 8.17
CA ALA A 55 -3.96 8.76 8.86
C ALA A 55 -4.15 10.25 9.14
N ALA A 56 -3.05 11.00 9.34
CA ALA A 56 -3.08 12.44 9.55
C ALA A 56 -3.21 13.26 8.26
N LEU A 57 -3.14 12.65 7.07
CA LEU A 57 -3.17 13.36 5.78
C LEU A 57 -4.35 14.33 5.65
N PRO A 58 -5.61 13.96 5.94
CA PRO A 58 -6.73 14.89 5.76
C PRO A 58 -6.56 16.20 6.56
N GLU A 59 -6.17 16.10 7.83
CA GLU A 59 -5.92 17.27 8.69
C GLU A 59 -4.71 18.09 8.21
N LEU A 60 -3.65 17.41 7.78
CA LEU A 60 -2.44 18.07 7.27
C LEU A 60 -2.68 18.80 5.95
N CYS A 61 -3.56 18.28 5.10
CA CYS A 61 -4.04 18.91 3.87
C CYS A 61 -4.84 20.18 4.21
N ASP A 62 -5.81 20.09 5.13
CA ASP A 62 -6.66 21.22 5.54
C ASP A 62 -5.86 22.37 6.18
N THR A 63 -4.81 22.04 6.93
CA THR A 63 -3.98 23.01 7.63
C THR A 63 -2.76 23.50 6.85
N LEU A 64 -2.52 22.97 5.64
CA LEU A 64 -1.33 23.24 4.82
C LEU A 64 0.00 23.03 5.58
N ARG A 65 0.04 22.00 6.43
CA ARG A 65 1.23 21.62 7.24
C ARG A 65 1.89 20.34 6.75
N LEU A 66 1.39 19.79 5.64
CA LEU A 66 1.76 18.50 5.11
C LEU A 66 3.27 18.32 4.95
N ARG A 67 3.95 19.17 4.18
CA ARG A 67 5.39 18.97 3.93
C ARG A 67 6.22 19.05 5.20
N ARG A 68 5.89 19.98 6.09
CA ARG A 68 6.59 20.12 7.37
C ARG A 68 6.46 18.84 8.21
N ALA A 69 5.27 18.24 8.25
CA ALA A 69 5.05 17.00 8.99
C ALA A 69 5.80 15.82 8.36
N LEU A 70 5.73 15.67 7.03
CA LEU A 70 6.39 14.58 6.32
C LEU A 70 7.92 14.71 6.33
N ASP A 71 8.46 15.92 6.32
CA ASP A 71 9.90 16.20 6.47
C ASP A 71 10.43 15.82 7.86
N ALA A 72 9.56 15.73 8.86
CA ALA A 72 9.91 15.34 10.23
C ALA A 72 9.81 13.82 10.47
N LEU A 73 9.38 13.03 9.47
CA LEU A 73 9.28 11.58 9.61
C LEU A 73 10.65 10.94 9.88
N PRO A 74 10.70 9.90 10.71
CA PRO A 74 11.93 9.14 10.89
C PRO A 74 12.35 8.51 9.56
N ARG A 75 13.65 8.56 9.27
CA ARG A 75 14.25 7.84 8.14
C ARG A 75 14.33 6.36 8.49
N LEU A 76 13.42 5.56 7.94
CA LEU A 76 13.32 4.13 8.21
C LEU A 76 13.68 3.33 6.96
N GLU A 77 14.49 2.29 7.15
CA GLU A 77 14.92 1.40 6.08
C GLU A 77 14.14 0.07 6.18
N PRO A 78 13.23 -0.23 5.24
CA PRO A 78 12.45 -1.46 5.23
C PRO A 78 13.26 -2.61 4.61
N SER A 79 14.38 -2.98 5.22
CA SER A 79 15.17 -4.14 4.78
C SER A 79 14.43 -5.46 5.09
N PRO A 80 14.79 -6.59 4.44
CA PRO A 80 14.19 -7.90 4.71
C PRO A 80 14.22 -8.32 6.18
N GLU A 81 15.27 -7.93 6.91
CA GLU A 81 15.47 -8.25 8.33
C GLU A 81 14.59 -7.40 9.26
N ARG A 82 14.16 -6.22 8.80
CA ARG A 82 13.46 -5.23 9.61
C ARG A 82 11.95 -5.20 9.35
N LEU A 83 11.55 -5.39 8.10
CA LEU A 83 10.14 -5.39 7.70
C LEU A 83 9.80 -6.67 6.94
N PRO A 84 9.04 -7.61 7.53
CA PRO A 84 8.65 -8.85 6.86
C PRO A 84 7.87 -8.63 5.56
N ASP A 85 8.03 -9.53 4.59
CA ASP A 85 7.45 -9.42 3.24
C ASP A 85 5.93 -9.21 3.23
N ARG A 86 5.20 -9.78 4.21
CA ARG A 86 3.76 -9.62 4.33
C ARG A 86 3.29 -8.16 4.42
N TYR A 87 4.16 -7.25 4.86
CA TYR A 87 3.83 -5.82 5.01
C TYR A 87 4.18 -4.98 3.78
N LEU A 88 4.84 -5.54 2.77
CA LEU A 88 5.42 -4.76 1.68
C LEU A 88 4.39 -4.01 0.85
N MET A 89 3.29 -4.66 0.46
CA MET A 89 2.23 -3.98 -0.29
C MET A 89 1.59 -2.85 0.52
N ARG A 90 1.38 -3.04 1.83
CA ARG A 90 0.85 -1.99 2.71
C ARG A 90 1.83 -0.82 2.83
N ALA A 91 3.11 -1.10 3.08
CA ALA A 91 4.14 -0.07 3.15
C ALA A 91 4.28 0.69 1.83
N ALA A 92 4.26 0.00 0.69
CA ALA A 92 4.32 0.63 -0.63
C ALA A 92 3.10 1.51 -0.93
N SER A 93 1.89 1.05 -0.54
CA SER A 93 0.66 1.85 -0.64
C SER A 93 0.77 3.14 0.17
N VAL A 94 1.12 3.04 1.45
CA VAL A 94 1.27 4.18 2.36
C VAL A 94 2.33 5.16 1.88
N ILE A 95 3.55 4.69 1.58
CA ILE A 95 4.64 5.55 1.09
C ILE A 95 4.26 6.21 -0.23
N GLY A 96 3.64 5.46 -1.15
CA GLY A 96 3.17 6.02 -2.42
C GLY A 96 2.18 7.15 -2.23
N LEU A 97 1.21 6.98 -1.33
CA LEU A 97 0.22 8.01 -0.98
C LEU A 97 0.87 9.24 -0.33
N LEU A 98 1.77 9.05 0.63
CA LEU A 98 2.49 10.14 1.31
C LEU A 98 3.31 10.97 0.33
N VAL A 99 4.04 10.32 -0.59
CA VAL A 99 4.84 11.03 -1.59
C VAL A 99 3.96 11.74 -2.61
N GLN A 100 2.86 11.11 -3.05
CA GLN A 100 1.89 11.78 -3.91
C GLN A 100 1.31 13.02 -3.25
N ALA A 101 0.96 12.94 -1.97
CA ALA A 101 0.47 14.09 -1.22
C ALA A 101 1.53 15.19 -1.12
N TYR A 102 2.77 14.84 -0.77
CA TYR A 102 3.90 15.78 -0.62
C TYR A 102 4.14 16.64 -1.87
N TYR A 103 4.09 16.02 -3.05
CA TYR A 103 4.34 16.71 -4.32
C TYR A 103 3.13 17.47 -4.86
N ASN A 104 1.89 17.02 -4.59
CA ASN A 104 0.71 17.52 -5.32
C ASN A 104 -0.28 18.36 -4.49
N ILE A 105 -0.27 18.30 -3.16
CA ILE A 105 -1.27 19.01 -2.34
C ILE A 105 -0.94 20.49 -2.19
N GLU A 106 0.30 20.80 -1.78
CA GLU A 106 0.75 22.18 -1.63
C GLU A 106 1.16 22.78 -2.99
N THR A 107 0.65 23.97 -3.32
CA THR A 107 0.76 24.58 -4.66
C THR A 107 2.16 25.02 -5.06
N ILE A 108 2.98 25.43 -4.10
CA ILE A 108 4.38 25.79 -4.34
C ILE A 108 5.17 24.49 -4.50
N PRO A 109 5.93 24.24 -5.58
CA PRO A 109 6.74 23.03 -5.69
C PRO A 109 7.72 22.88 -4.52
N PRO A 110 7.98 21.64 -4.05
CA PRO A 110 8.90 21.45 -2.93
C PRO A 110 10.33 21.85 -3.34
N ALA A 111 11.00 22.59 -2.47
CA ALA A 111 12.39 23.02 -2.70
C ALA A 111 13.40 21.87 -2.59
N ARG A 112 12.99 20.75 -1.98
CA ARG A 112 13.81 19.56 -1.75
C ARG A 112 12.97 18.29 -1.76
N GLU A 113 13.63 17.19 -2.07
CA GLU A 113 13.06 15.84 -2.01
C GLU A 113 12.90 15.37 -0.54
N PRO A 114 11.78 14.71 -0.18
CA PRO A 114 11.57 14.17 1.17
C PRO A 114 12.39 12.88 1.34
N ALA A 115 13.66 13.02 1.72
CA ALA A 115 14.63 11.92 1.75
C ALA A 115 14.13 10.68 2.49
N ALA A 116 13.46 10.85 3.65
CA ALA A 116 12.92 9.74 4.42
C ALA A 116 11.91 8.89 3.64
N LEU A 117 11.04 9.52 2.85
CA LEU A 117 10.04 8.84 2.04
C LEU A 117 10.65 8.22 0.79
N VAL A 118 11.57 8.93 0.14
CA VAL A 118 12.20 8.47 -1.11
C VAL A 118 13.09 7.26 -0.88
N ASP A 119 13.87 7.24 0.19
CA ASP A 119 14.70 6.09 0.52
C ASP A 119 13.86 4.85 0.84
N ALA A 120 12.77 5.03 1.60
CA ALA A 120 11.82 3.97 1.86
C ALA A 120 11.20 3.45 0.53
N TRP A 121 10.80 4.34 -0.36
CA TRP A 121 10.20 3.95 -1.63
C TRP A 121 11.16 3.17 -2.52
N ARG A 122 12.43 3.58 -2.58
CA ARG A 122 13.48 2.87 -3.34
C ARG A 122 13.62 1.43 -2.86
N THR A 123 13.75 1.22 -1.55
CA THR A 123 13.89 -0.11 -0.97
C THR A 123 12.64 -0.95 -1.20
N LEU A 124 11.44 -0.39 -1.00
CA LEU A 124 10.18 -1.10 -1.25
C LEU A 124 10.00 -1.47 -2.71
N ALA A 125 10.32 -0.57 -3.64
CA ALA A 125 10.24 -0.84 -5.08
C ALA A 125 11.20 -1.96 -5.50
N TRP A 126 12.43 -1.96 -4.97
CA TRP A 126 13.39 -3.05 -5.19
C TRP A 126 12.88 -4.38 -4.64
N ARG A 127 12.36 -4.40 -3.39
CA ARG A 127 11.83 -5.62 -2.77
C ARG A 127 10.58 -6.17 -3.46
N LEU A 128 9.80 -5.31 -4.10
CA LEU A 128 8.59 -5.67 -4.85
C LEU A 128 8.85 -5.87 -6.35
N ASP A 129 10.11 -5.88 -6.79
CA ASP A 129 10.53 -6.01 -8.20
C ASP A 129 9.80 -5.04 -9.13
N ARG A 130 9.66 -3.78 -8.70
CA ARG A 130 8.94 -2.75 -9.45
C ARG A 130 9.88 -1.99 -10.37
N PRO A 131 9.56 -1.86 -11.67
CA PRO A 131 10.43 -1.21 -12.64
C PRO A 131 10.52 0.32 -12.48
N ARG A 132 9.60 0.94 -11.71
CA ARG A 132 9.55 2.39 -11.47
C ARG A 132 9.11 2.70 -10.03
N TRP A 133 9.62 3.81 -9.49
CA TRP A 133 9.20 4.37 -8.18
C TRP A 133 7.90 5.18 -8.33
N THR A 134 6.87 4.53 -8.86
CA THR A 134 5.57 5.15 -9.11
C THR A 134 4.51 4.45 -8.30
N MET A 135 3.53 5.22 -7.82
CA MET A 135 2.33 4.64 -7.24
C MET A 135 1.52 3.98 -8.35
N SER A 136 1.19 2.71 -8.18
CA SER A 136 0.43 1.92 -9.14
C SER A 136 -1.05 1.84 -8.74
N THR A 137 -1.90 1.37 -9.65
CA THR A 137 -3.30 1.03 -9.35
C THR A 137 -3.40 0.01 -8.20
N ASN A 138 -2.41 -0.87 -8.07
CA ASN A 138 -2.36 -1.83 -6.98
C ASN A 138 -2.22 -1.12 -5.61
N ASP A 139 -1.40 -0.08 -5.55
CA ASP A 139 -1.14 0.68 -4.32
C ASP A 139 -2.31 1.57 -3.92
N PHE A 140 -2.93 2.24 -4.91
CA PHE A 140 -3.97 3.25 -4.68
C PHE A 140 -5.38 2.65 -4.59
N VAL A 141 -5.63 1.53 -5.27
CA VAL A 141 -6.97 0.94 -5.43
C VAL A 141 -7.02 -0.49 -4.89
N PHE A 142 -6.30 -1.43 -5.52
CA PHE A 142 -6.53 -2.87 -5.28
C PHE A 142 -6.05 -3.37 -3.91
N HIS A 143 -5.15 -2.62 -3.27
CA HIS A 143 -4.65 -2.89 -1.92
C HIS A 143 -4.96 -1.76 -0.91
N ASN A 144 -5.86 -0.83 -1.24
CA ASN A 144 -6.22 0.31 -0.38
C ASN A 144 -7.71 0.30 0.01
N TRP A 145 -8.18 -0.83 0.52
CA TRP A 145 -9.57 -1.00 0.92
C TRP A 145 -9.66 -1.71 2.27
N ARG A 146 -10.80 -1.54 2.93
CA ARG A 146 -11.19 -2.28 4.13
C ARG A 146 -12.69 -2.55 4.13
N LEU A 147 -13.08 -3.60 4.83
CA LEU A 147 -14.49 -3.92 5.10
C LEU A 147 -15.01 -3.04 6.22
N VAL A 148 -16.27 -2.61 6.11
CA VAL A 148 -17.01 -1.99 7.21
C VAL A 148 -17.50 -3.07 8.18
N ASP A 149 -18.11 -4.12 7.64
CA ASP A 149 -18.56 -5.31 8.36
C ASP A 149 -17.95 -6.58 7.72
N PRO A 150 -16.89 -7.14 8.31
CA PRO A 150 -16.30 -8.40 7.85
C PRO A 150 -17.19 -9.64 8.01
N GLY A 151 -18.26 -9.55 8.83
CA GLY A 151 -19.18 -10.65 9.11
C GLY A 151 -20.36 -10.75 8.15
N ASP A 152 -20.50 -9.79 7.23
CA ASP A 152 -21.57 -9.80 6.22
C ASP A 152 -21.50 -11.09 5.36
N PRO A 153 -22.63 -11.76 5.07
CA PRO A 153 -22.66 -12.95 4.20
C PRO A 153 -22.12 -12.72 2.78
N ASP A 154 -22.16 -11.47 2.30
CA ASP A 154 -21.64 -11.03 1.00
C ASP A 154 -20.76 -9.77 1.19
N PRO A 155 -19.55 -9.93 1.75
CA PRO A 155 -18.81 -8.80 2.30
C PRO A 155 -18.20 -7.90 1.22
N MET A 156 -18.03 -8.38 -0.02
CA MET A 156 -17.42 -7.64 -1.12
C MET A 156 -18.43 -6.79 -1.90
N ARG A 157 -19.27 -6.04 -1.18
CA ARG A 157 -20.21 -5.06 -1.74
C ARG A 157 -19.68 -3.65 -1.59
N VAL A 158 -20.00 -2.77 -2.54
CA VAL A 158 -19.52 -1.37 -2.54
C VAL A 158 -19.92 -0.65 -1.26
N GLU A 159 -21.12 -0.89 -0.75
CA GLU A 159 -21.65 -0.32 0.48
C GLU A 159 -20.81 -0.72 1.71
N ASN A 160 -20.23 -1.93 1.66
CA ASN A 160 -19.40 -2.51 2.72
C ASN A 160 -17.89 -2.22 2.55
N LEU A 161 -17.50 -1.49 1.51
CA LEU A 161 -16.10 -1.15 1.24
C LEU A 161 -15.81 0.32 1.57
N ARG A 162 -14.67 0.57 2.20
CA ARG A 162 -14.12 1.92 2.40
C ARG A 162 -12.66 1.93 2.02
N LEU A 163 -12.14 3.11 1.67
CA LEU A 163 -10.70 3.30 1.54
C LEU A 163 -10.02 3.02 2.88
N LEU A 164 -8.90 2.31 2.83
CA LEU A 164 -8.09 2.05 4.01
C LEU A 164 -7.27 3.30 4.38
N THR A 165 -6.76 4.01 3.40
CA THR A 165 -6.05 5.28 3.55
C THR A 165 -6.67 6.30 2.61
N SER A 166 -7.33 7.29 3.20
CA SER A 166 -7.86 8.46 2.52
C SER A 166 -6.79 9.55 2.42
N VAL A 167 -6.72 10.20 1.27
CA VAL A 167 -5.96 11.44 1.05
C VAL A 167 -6.94 12.59 1.01
#